data_AF-I1CQA7-F1
#
_entry.id   AF-I1CQA7-F1
#
_cell.length_a   1.000
_cell.length_b   1.000
_cell.length_c   1.000
_cell.angle_alpha   90.00
_cell.angle_beta   90.00
_cell.angle_gamma   90.00
#
_symmetry.space_group_name_H-M   'P 1'
#
loop_
_entity.id
_entity.type
_entity.pdbx_description
1 polymer ?
#
loop_
_entity_poly.entity_id
_entity_poly.type
_entity_poly.pdbx_seq_one_letter_code
_entity_poly.pdbx_strand_id
1 'polypeptide(L)'
;MTELRREHWNTDRTDQFPRPVFRICVLYVDEEISVQRQLTRGRMIREHNLEVKKTGQGVLWEERVTDNDESLIRERYAIFKAHYGSLLKLSKMFPFHLVNATGSIKEVLQIILKEFEYQSSLELDSDTYDAISHIPLATQIGVHARQVQK
;
A
#
# COMPACT_ATOMS: atom_id res chain seq x y z
N MET A 1 16.87 -13.07 3.18
CA MET A 1 15.69 -13.57 3.93
C MET A 1 15.27 -14.95 3.48
N THR A 2 14.99 -15.19 2.20
CA THR A 2 14.61 -16.53 1.69
C THR A 2 15.70 -17.58 1.92
N GLU A 3 16.98 -17.23 1.77
CA GLU A 3 18.11 -18.13 2.04
C GLU A 3 18.26 -18.46 3.52
N LEU A 4 18.20 -17.47 4.41
CA LEU A 4 18.26 -17.66 5.87
C LEU A 4 17.10 -18.53 6.38
N ARG A 5 15.90 -18.34 5.81
CA ARG A 5 14.75 -19.20 6.10
C ARG A 5 14.97 -20.65 5.68
N ARG A 6 15.55 -20.88 4.50
CA ARG A 6 15.90 -22.22 4.02
C ARG A 6 16.96 -22.88 4.90
N GLU A 7 17.96 -22.12 5.35
CA GLU A 7 19.04 -22.60 6.22
C GLU A 7 18.53 -22.98 7.62
N HIS A 8 17.62 -22.18 8.19
CA HIS A 8 17.13 -22.38 9.55
C HIS A 8 15.81 -23.16 9.65
N TRP A 9 15.28 -23.70 8.54
CA TRP A 9 13.97 -24.34 8.44
C TRP A 9 13.70 -25.45 9.47
N ASN A 10 14.69 -26.30 9.75
CA ASN A 10 14.59 -27.42 10.69
C ASN A 10 15.33 -27.14 12.00
N THR A 11 15.39 -25.88 12.43
CA THR A 11 16.12 -25.48 13.64
C THR A 11 15.19 -24.76 14.61
N ASP A 12 15.60 -24.61 15.86
CA ASP A 12 14.85 -23.84 16.87
C ASP A 12 14.70 -22.34 16.52
N ARG A 13 15.27 -21.90 15.39
CA ARG A 13 15.21 -20.51 14.90
C ARG A 13 14.24 -20.31 13.73
N THR A 14 13.47 -21.32 13.31
CA THR A 14 12.54 -21.21 12.17
C THR A 14 11.59 -20.02 12.29
N ASP A 15 11.04 -19.79 13.48
CA ASP A 15 10.09 -18.69 13.76
C ASP A 15 10.71 -17.29 13.60
N GLN A 16 12.04 -17.18 13.66
CA GLN A 16 12.77 -15.92 13.50
C GLN A 16 12.92 -15.54 12.02
N PHE A 17 12.65 -16.47 11.10
CA PHE A 17 12.79 -16.27 9.66
C PHE A 17 11.50 -16.64 8.92
N PRO A 18 10.38 -15.94 9.16
CA PRO A 18 9.12 -16.22 8.46
C PRO A 18 9.22 -15.91 6.96
N ARG A 19 8.28 -16.48 6.18
CA ARG A 19 8.19 -16.19 4.75
C ARG A 19 7.95 -14.67 4.55
N PRO A 20 8.80 -13.97 3.80
CA PRO A 20 8.55 -12.55 3.50
C PRO A 20 7.33 -12.45 2.58
N VAL A 21 6.32 -11.69 2.99
CA VAL A 21 5.14 -11.39 2.18
C VAL A 21 5.08 -9.90 1.92
N PHE A 22 5.06 -9.51 0.65
CA PHE A 22 4.87 -8.13 0.22
C PHE A 22 3.45 -7.94 -0.29
N ARG A 23 2.73 -6.98 0.28
CA ARG A 23 1.36 -6.64 -0.09
C ARG A 23 1.28 -5.14 -0.33
N ILE A 24 0.55 -4.74 -1.37
CA ILE A 24 0.36 -3.33 -1.72
C ILE A 24 -1.11 -3.00 -1.53
N CYS A 25 -1.39 -1.94 -0.77
CA CYS A 25 -2.74 -1.40 -0.62
C CYS A 25 -2.72 0.08 -1.02
N VAL A 26 -3.53 0.45 -2.00
CA VAL A 26 -3.66 1.83 -2.48
C VAL A 26 -5.02 2.35 -2.04
N LEU A 27 -5.00 3.38 -1.19
CA LEU A 27 -6.20 4.13 -0.82
C LEU A 27 -6.46 5.21 -1.85
N TYR A 28 -7.67 5.27 -2.38
CA TYR A 28 -8.07 6.33 -3.30
C TYR A 28 -9.38 6.99 -2.86
N VAL A 29 -9.54 8.26 -3.23
CA VAL A 29 -10.77 9.03 -3.04
C VAL A 29 -11.09 9.72 -4.35
N ASP A 30 -12.36 10.06 -4.57
CA ASP A 30 -12.75 10.83 -5.74
C ASP A 30 -12.19 12.25 -5.72
N GLU A 31 -12.08 12.86 -6.89
CA GLU A 31 -11.49 14.20 -7.06
C GLU A 31 -12.17 15.23 -6.18
N GLU A 32 -13.50 15.25 -6.20
CA GLU A 32 -14.28 16.26 -5.50
C GLU A 32 -14.14 16.11 -3.98
N ILE A 33 -14.08 14.87 -3.49
CA ILE A 33 -13.81 14.57 -2.08
C ILE A 33 -12.40 15.01 -1.69
N SER A 34 -11.42 14.78 -2.58
CA SER A 34 -10.03 15.23 -2.37
C SER A 34 -9.93 16.76 -2.28
N VAL A 35 -10.62 17.47 -3.18
CA VAL A 35 -10.70 18.94 -3.19
C VAL A 35 -11.35 19.45 -1.91
N GLN A 36 -12.55 18.94 -1.59
CA GLN A 36 -13.29 19.34 -0.41
C GLN A 36 -12.47 19.14 0.87
N ARG A 37 -11.87 17.96 1.08
CA ARG A 37 -11.08 17.65 2.29
C ARG A 37 -9.88 18.59 2.44
N GLN A 38 -9.18 18.92 1.34
CA GLN A 38 -8.03 19.81 1.38
C GLN A 38 -8.43 21.27 1.66
N LEU A 39 -9.49 21.77 1.01
CA LEU A 39 -10.01 23.12 1.28
C LEU A 39 -10.55 23.25 2.71
N THR A 40 -11.25 22.23 3.22
CA THR A 40 -11.70 22.21 4.62
C THR A 40 -10.53 22.26 5.58
N ARG A 41 -9.47 21.48 5.31
CA ARG A 41 -8.25 21.51 6.13
C ARG A 41 -7.59 22.90 6.10
N GLY A 42 -7.44 23.50 4.92
CA GLY A 42 -6.84 24.83 4.78
C GLY A 42 -7.62 25.92 5.51
N ARG A 43 -8.95 25.85 5.48
CA ARG A 43 -9.83 26.75 6.24
C ARG A 43 -9.65 26.58 7.75
N MET A 44 -9.73 25.34 8.25
CA MET A 44 -9.57 25.02 9.67
C MET A 44 -8.22 25.52 10.22
N ILE A 45 -7.14 25.31 9.47
CA ILE A 45 -5.80 25.76 9.86
C ILE A 45 -5.72 27.28 9.92
N ARG A 46 -6.28 27.98 8.92
CA ARG A 46 -6.29 29.46 8.90
C ARG A 46 -7.10 30.03 10.07
N GLU A 47 -8.29 29.49 10.33
CA GLU A 47 -9.12 29.91 11.45
C GLU A 47 -8.40 29.71 12.79
N HIS A 48 -7.81 28.52 13.00
CA HIS A 48 -7.00 28.24 14.19
C HIS A 48 -5.82 29.22 14.33
N ASN A 49 -5.07 29.45 13.26
CA ASN A 49 -3.91 30.35 13.28
C ASN A 49 -4.30 31.80 13.54
N LEU A 50 -5.45 32.25 13.05
CA LEU A 50 -5.98 33.58 13.35
C LEU A 50 -6.30 33.73 14.84
N GLU A 51 -6.91 32.71 15.46
CA GLU A 51 -7.20 32.72 16.90
C GLU A 51 -5.94 32.66 17.76
N VAL A 52 -4.95 31.85 17.40
CA VAL A 52 -3.63 31.83 18.07
C VAL A 52 -2.95 33.20 17.98
N LYS A 53 -2.99 33.86 16.81
CA LYS A 53 -2.42 35.21 16.62
C LYS A 53 -3.14 36.29 17.44
N LYS A 54 -4.47 36.19 17.57
CA LYS A 54 -5.26 37.15 18.36
C LYS A 54 -5.07 36.99 19.86
N THR A 55 -5.06 35.75 20.34
CA THR A 55 -5.03 35.44 21.78
C THR A 55 -3.61 35.35 22.34
N GLY A 56 -2.62 35.09 21.48
CA GLY A 56 -1.26 34.74 21.88
C GLY A 56 -1.15 33.37 22.55
N GLN A 57 -2.22 32.56 22.53
CA GLN A 57 -2.27 31.24 23.16
C GLN A 57 -2.34 30.13 22.12
N GLY A 58 -1.58 29.06 22.34
CA GLY A 58 -1.48 27.91 21.43
C GLY A 58 -0.30 27.97 20.47
N VAL A 59 -0.28 27.05 19.50
CA VAL A 59 0.80 26.90 18.51
C VAL A 59 0.22 27.02 17.12
N LEU A 60 0.89 27.79 16.25
CA LEU A 60 0.53 27.92 14.84
C LEU A 60 0.69 26.57 14.14
N TRP A 61 -0.31 26.21 13.35
CA TRP A 61 -0.28 25.05 12.46
C TRP A 61 0.28 25.45 11.10
N GLU A 62 0.95 24.52 10.44
CA GLU A 62 1.53 24.72 9.11
C GLU A 62 0.43 25.01 8.07
N GLU A 63 0.51 26.17 7.41
CA GLU A 63 -0.32 26.48 6.26
C GLU A 63 0.32 25.99 4.97
N ARG A 64 -0.32 25.01 4.33
CA ARG A 64 0.12 24.49 3.04
C ARG A 64 -0.55 25.28 1.92
N VAL A 65 0.25 25.74 0.96
CA VAL A 65 -0.25 26.47 -0.22
C VAL A 65 -1.31 25.64 -0.95
N THR A 66 -1.09 24.32 -1.06
CA THR A 66 -1.99 23.39 -1.73
C THR A 66 -3.33 23.17 -1.03
N ASP A 67 -3.52 23.64 0.20
CA ASP A 67 -4.80 23.47 0.91
C ASP A 67 -5.73 24.68 0.77
N ASN A 68 -5.24 25.73 0.09
CA ASN A 68 -5.93 27.01 -0.02
C ASN A 68 -6.29 27.40 -1.46
N ASP A 69 -5.78 26.66 -2.45
CA ASP A 69 -6.00 26.91 -3.87
C ASP A 69 -6.59 25.66 -4.54
N GLU A 70 -7.84 25.76 -4.97
CA GLU A 70 -8.54 24.67 -5.63
C GLU A 70 -7.85 24.23 -6.94
N SER A 71 -7.28 25.16 -7.70
CA SER A 71 -6.61 24.86 -8.96
C SER A 71 -5.38 23.98 -8.75
N LEU A 72 -4.56 24.31 -7.73
CA LEU A 72 -3.40 23.51 -7.35
C LEU A 72 -3.80 22.13 -6.81
N ILE A 73 -4.93 22.04 -6.07
CA ILE A 73 -5.44 20.74 -5.61
C ILE A 73 -5.81 19.85 -6.80
N ARG A 74 -6.56 20.39 -7.75
CA ARG A 74 -6.99 19.67 -8.95
C ARG A 74 -5.81 19.27 -9.82
N GLU A 75 -4.82 20.15 -9.98
CA GLU A 75 -3.58 19.83 -10.71
C GLU A 75 -2.83 18.66 -10.08
N ARG A 76 -2.67 18.64 -8.75
CA ARG A 76 -2.06 17.50 -8.04
C ARG A 76 -2.85 16.20 -8.23
N TYR A 77 -4.19 16.29 -8.23
CA TYR A 77 -5.04 15.13 -8.48
C TYR A 77 -4.93 14.64 -9.93
N ALA A 78 -4.78 15.55 -10.90
CA ALA A 78 -4.55 15.21 -12.29
C ALA A 78 -3.22 14.46 -12.48
N ILE A 79 -2.15 14.89 -11.79
CA ILE A 79 -0.86 14.16 -11.76
C ILE A 79 -1.07 12.74 -11.22
N PHE A 80 -1.79 12.59 -10.11
CA PHE A 80 -2.13 11.25 -9.59
C PHE A 80 -2.87 10.39 -10.62
N LYS A 81 -3.93 10.91 -11.27
CA LYS A 81 -4.66 10.18 -12.32
C LYS A 81 -3.74 9.77 -13.48
N ALA A 82 -2.86 10.65 -13.93
CA ALA A 82 -1.95 10.37 -15.04
C ALA A 82 -1.00 9.21 -14.72
N HIS A 83 -0.56 9.10 -13.46
CA HIS A 83 0.34 8.03 -13.01
C HIS A 83 -0.39 6.80 -12.45
N TYR A 84 -1.71 6.85 -12.29
CA TYR A 84 -2.51 5.75 -11.74
C TYR A 84 -2.31 4.43 -12.49
N GLY A 85 -2.23 4.48 -13.82
CA GLY A 85 -1.95 3.29 -14.64
C GLY A 85 -0.60 2.64 -14.34
N SER A 86 0.39 3.41 -13.84
CA SER A 86 1.69 2.87 -13.42
C SER A 86 1.59 2.12 -12.09
N LEU A 87 0.75 2.59 -11.16
CA LEU A 87 0.46 1.87 -9.91
C LEU A 87 -0.21 0.53 -10.20
N LEU A 88 -1.15 0.49 -11.14
CA LEU A 88 -1.82 -0.76 -11.54
C LEU A 88 -0.88 -1.79 -12.18
N LYS A 89 0.31 -1.41 -12.67
CA LYS A 89 1.29 -2.40 -13.15
C LYS A 89 1.84 -3.25 -12.01
N LEU A 90 1.85 -2.75 -10.77
CA LEU A 90 2.33 -3.48 -9.60
C LEU A 90 1.42 -4.66 -9.25
N SER A 91 0.12 -4.59 -9.59
CA SER A 91 -0.82 -5.70 -9.37
C SER A 91 -0.48 -6.97 -10.16
N LYS A 92 0.35 -6.86 -11.19
CA LYS A 92 0.84 -8.01 -11.95
C LYS A 92 1.94 -8.79 -11.23
N MET A 93 2.59 -8.18 -10.24
CA MET A 93 3.78 -8.72 -9.58
C MET A 93 3.54 -9.02 -8.10
N PHE A 94 2.65 -8.26 -7.45
CA PHE A 94 2.37 -8.37 -6.03
C PHE A 94 0.86 -8.43 -5.78
N PRO A 95 0.42 -9.10 -4.70
CA PRO A 95 -0.93 -8.92 -4.20
C PRO A 95 -1.21 -7.44 -3.98
N PHE A 96 -2.27 -6.96 -4.63
CA PHE A 96 -2.56 -5.55 -4.78
C PHE A 96 -4.03 -5.28 -4.52
N HIS A 97 -4.28 -4.40 -3.56
CA HIS A 97 -5.61 -3.98 -3.15
C HIS A 97 -5.82 -2.52 -3.49
N LEU A 98 -6.98 -2.23 -4.06
CA LEU A 98 -7.44 -0.87 -4.31
C LEU A 98 -8.65 -0.61 -3.41
N VAL A 99 -8.48 0.28 -2.43
CA VAL A 99 -9.50 0.52 -1.41
C VAL A 99 -10.04 1.94 -1.55
N ASN A 100 -11.36 2.05 -1.67
CA ASN A 100 -12.06 3.33 -1.64
C ASN A 100 -12.03 3.90 -0.22
N ALA A 101 -11.43 5.08 -0.06
CA ALA A 101 -11.22 5.79 1.20
C ALA A 101 -12.12 7.02 1.37
N THR A 102 -13.23 7.10 0.63
CA THR A 102 -14.21 8.19 0.72
C THR A 102 -14.99 8.15 2.03
N GLY A 103 -15.14 6.97 2.65
CA GLY A 103 -15.80 6.79 3.95
C GLY A 103 -15.02 7.37 5.14
N SER A 104 -15.55 7.16 6.34
CA SER A 104 -14.89 7.48 7.61
C SER A 104 -13.66 6.60 7.84
N ILE A 105 -12.74 7.05 8.70
CA ILE A 105 -11.54 6.29 9.07
C ILE A 105 -11.90 4.88 9.56
N LYS A 106 -12.97 4.77 10.37
CA LYS A 106 -13.42 3.48 10.92
C LYS A 106 -13.90 2.54 9.82
N GLU A 107 -14.73 3.02 8.89
CA GLU A 107 -15.22 2.22 7.77
C GLU A 107 -14.09 1.78 6.86
N VAL A 108 -13.18 2.69 6.50
CA VAL A 108 -12.03 2.39 5.64
C VAL A 108 -11.12 1.37 6.30
N LEU A 109 -10.88 1.48 7.61
CA LEU A 109 -10.11 0.48 8.36
C LEU A 109 -10.75 -0.91 8.31
N GLN A 110 -12.08 -1.01 8.45
CA GLN A 110 -12.77 -2.29 8.34
C GLN A 110 -12.65 -2.90 6.94
N ILE A 111 -12.73 -2.07 5.89
CA ILE A 111 -12.50 -2.52 4.51
C ILE A 111 -11.07 -3.06 4.36
N ILE A 112 -10.07 -2.32 4.83
CA ILE A 112 -8.67 -2.76 4.79
C ILE A 112 -8.50 -4.10 5.50
N LEU A 113 -8.98 -4.25 6.74
CA LEU A 113 -8.83 -5.49 7.50
C LEU A 113 -9.47 -6.68 6.77
N LYS A 114 -10.66 -6.49 6.20
CA LYS A 114 -11.37 -7.52 5.45
C LYS A 114 -10.61 -7.96 4.19
N GLU A 115 -10.04 -7.03 3.42
CA GLU A 115 -9.27 -7.36 2.21
C GLU A 115 -7.99 -8.17 2.54
N PHE A 116 -7.33 -7.83 3.65
CA PHE A 116 -6.13 -8.55 4.08
C PHE A 116 -6.44 -9.94 4.68
N GLU A 117 -7.58 -10.08 5.38
CA GLU A 117 -8.06 -11.38 5.87
C GLU A 117 -8.41 -12.31 4.70
N TYR A 118 -9.16 -11.82 3.71
CA TYR A 118 -9.50 -12.57 2.50
C TYR A 118 -8.25 -13.06 1.77
N GLN A 119 -7.26 -12.20 1.55
CA GLN A 119 -6.00 -12.60 0.92
C GLN A 119 -5.28 -13.68 1.72
N SER A 120 -5.21 -13.55 3.04
CA SER A 120 -4.52 -14.53 3.89
C SER A 120 -5.14 -15.92 3.79
N SER A 121 -6.45 -16.01 3.51
CA SER A 121 -7.15 -17.30 3.27
C SER A 121 -6.90 -17.93 1.90
N LEU A 122 -6.48 -17.14 0.91
CA LEU A 122 -6.17 -17.62 -0.44
C LEU A 122 -4.69 -17.97 -0.62
N GLU A 123 -3.83 -17.47 0.27
CA GLU A 123 -2.42 -17.82 0.26
C GLU A 123 -2.22 -19.24 0.82
N LEU A 124 -1.37 -20.02 0.15
CA LEU A 124 -0.88 -21.28 0.70
C LEU A 124 -0.30 -21.00 2.10
N ASP A 125 -0.72 -21.83 3.06
CA ASP A 125 -0.10 -21.82 4.37
C ASP A 125 1.41 -22.07 4.24
N SER A 126 2.16 -21.63 5.25
CA SER A 126 3.61 -21.68 5.23
C SER A 126 4.10 -23.11 4.94
N ASP A 127 3.55 -24.08 5.67
CA ASP A 127 3.99 -25.47 5.64
C ASP A 127 3.77 -26.10 4.25
N THR A 128 2.64 -25.82 3.61
CA THR A 128 2.32 -26.30 2.27
C THR A 128 3.19 -25.64 1.22
N TYR A 129 3.45 -24.32 1.33
CA TYR A 129 4.41 -23.65 0.44
C TYR A 129 5.80 -24.27 0.56
N ASP A 130 6.26 -24.56 1.76
CA ASP A 130 7.59 -25.14 1.99
C ASP A 130 7.70 -26.56 1.45
N ALA A 131 6.65 -27.36 1.64
CA ALA A 131 6.54 -28.70 1.10
C ALA A 131 6.61 -28.75 -0.43
N ILE A 132 6.30 -27.67 -1.15
CA ILE A 132 6.34 -27.65 -2.63
C ILE A 132 7.41 -26.72 -3.22
N SER A 133 8.03 -25.84 -2.41
CA SER A 133 8.98 -24.81 -2.84
C SER A 133 10.25 -25.36 -3.50
N HIS A 134 10.59 -26.62 -3.23
CA HIS A 134 11.74 -27.31 -3.79
C HIS A 134 11.46 -27.90 -5.19
N ILE A 135 10.21 -27.89 -5.65
CA ILE A 135 9.83 -28.37 -6.97
C ILE A 135 10.19 -27.29 -8.00
N PRO A 136 11.08 -27.58 -8.97
CA PRO A 136 11.48 -26.60 -9.96
C PRO A 136 10.31 -26.21 -10.87
N LEU A 137 10.25 -24.93 -11.26
CA LEU A 137 9.23 -24.47 -12.20
C LEU A 137 9.41 -25.17 -13.56
N ALA A 138 8.31 -25.55 -14.22
CA ALA A 138 8.34 -26.21 -15.53
C ALA A 138 9.16 -25.43 -16.58
N THR A 139 9.14 -24.10 -16.49
CA THR A 139 9.96 -23.20 -17.33
C THR A 139 11.47 -23.34 -17.08
N GLN A 140 11.91 -23.70 -15.86
CA GLN A 140 13.31 -23.96 -15.52
C GLN A 140 13.76 -25.36 -15.96
N ILE A 141 12.84 -26.32 -16.00
CA ILE A 141 13.10 -27.69 -16.47
C ILE A 141 13.37 -27.70 -17.99
N GLY A 142 12.60 -26.93 -18.77
CA GLY A 142 12.75 -26.85 -20.23
C GLY A 142 14.01 -26.15 -20.75
N VAL A 143 14.74 -25.43 -19.88
CA VAL A 143 16.04 -24.80 -20.22
C VAL A 143 17.18 -25.83 -20.15
N HIS A 144 17.14 -26.73 -19.16
CA HIS A 144 18.15 -27.78 -19.01
C HIS A 144 18.01 -28.90 -20.05
N ALA A 145 16.79 -29.21 -20.50
CA ALA A 145 16.56 -30.22 -21.53
C ALA A 145 17.14 -29.85 -22.91
N ARG A 146 17.39 -28.57 -23.18
CA ARG A 146 17.97 -28.10 -24.46
C ARG A 146 19.51 -28.02 -24.45
N GLN A 147 20.17 -28.16 -23.31
CA GLN A 147 21.64 -28.13 -23.22
C GLN A 147 22.31 -29.50 -23.31
N VAL A 148 21.56 -30.60 -23.22
CA VAL A 148 22.10 -31.98 -23.31
C VAL A 148 22.09 -32.53 -24.75
N GLN A 149 21.80 -31.70 -25.76
CA GLN A 149 21.81 -32.07 -27.19
C GLN A 149 22.90 -31.34 -28.01
N LYS A 150 24.07 -31.06 -27.43
CA LYS A 150 25.25 -30.67 -28.19
C LYS A 150 26.46 -31.52 -27.84
#